data_AF-A0A9Q5C5K9-F1
#
_entry.id   AF-A0A9Q5C5K9-F1
#
_cell.length_a   1.000
_cell.length_b   1.000
_cell.length_c   1.000
_cell.angle_alpha   90.00
_cell.angle_beta   90.00
_cell.angle_gamma   90.00
#
_symmetry.space_group_name_H-M   'P 1'
#
loop_
_entity.id
_entity.type
_entity.pdbx_description
1 polymer ?
#
loop_
_entity_poly.entity_id
_entity_poly.type
_entity_poly.pdbx_seq_one_letter_code
_entity_poly.pdbx_strand_id
1 'polypeptide(L)' 'MAQLTDEQLASIAHDFYLSKLNIAEISQKYNLSRYLITKALDDAEMRGIVKIKITQGIKRNQVLE' A
#
# COMPACT_ATOMS: atom_id res chain seq x y z
N MET A 1 19.72 -1.29 -10.42
CA MET A 1 19.08 -1.68 -9.13
C MET A 1 18.10 -2.78 -9.45
N ALA A 2 18.14 -3.92 -8.76
CA ALA A 2 17.19 -5.00 -8.99
C ALA A 2 15.78 -4.52 -8.60
N GLN A 3 14.80 -4.78 -9.47
CA GLN A 3 13.40 -4.42 -9.26
C GLN A 3 12.77 -5.44 -8.29
N LEU A 4 11.99 -4.97 -7.32
CA LEU A 4 11.27 -5.85 -6.39
C LEU A 4 10.22 -6.68 -7.13
N THR A 5 10.08 -7.94 -6.72
CA THR A 5 9.04 -8.83 -7.25
C THR A 5 7.67 -8.45 -6.69
N ASP A 6 6.61 -8.84 -7.38
CA ASP A 6 5.24 -8.55 -6.95
C ASP A 6 4.92 -9.17 -5.57
N GLU A 7 5.54 -10.31 -5.24
CA GLU A 7 5.44 -10.94 -3.91
C GLU A 7 6.08 -10.07 -2.81
N GLN A 8 7.23 -9.45 -3.10
CA GLN A 8 7.89 -8.53 -2.18
C GLN A 8 7.07 -7.25 -2.00
N LEU A 9 6.51 -6.71 -3.09
CA LEU A 9 5.62 -5.55 -3.06
C LEU A 9 4.37 -5.82 -2.24
N ALA A 10 3.73 -6.98 -2.43
CA ALA A 10 2.57 -7.40 -1.65
C ALA A 10 2.89 -7.55 -0.16
N SER A 11 4.06 -8.10 0.17
CA SER A 11 4.49 -8.27 1.57
C SER A 11 4.75 -6.94 2.27
N ILE A 12 5.43 -6.00 1.60
CA ILE A 12 5.66 -4.64 2.10
C ILE A 12 4.33 -3.89 2.28
N ALA A 13 3.43 -4.00 1.30
CA ALA A 13 2.11 -3.38 1.37
C ALA A 13 1.24 -3.97 2.49
N HIS A 14 1.29 -5.30 2.70
CA HIS A 14 0.59 -5.95 3.81
C HIS A 14 1.05 -5.39 5.15
N ASP A 15 2.37 -5.34 5.36
CA ASP A 15 2.95 -4.83 6.61
C ASP A 15 2.54 -3.38 6.90
N PHE A 16 2.51 -2.54 5.86
CA PHE A 16 2.13 -1.13 6.00
C PHE A 16 0.62 -0.93 6.18
N TYR A 17 -0.20 -1.48 5.27
CA TYR A 17 -1.63 -1.19 5.23
C TYR A 17 -2.44 -2.04 6.21
N LEU A 18 -2.03 -3.28 6.49
CA LEU A 18 -2.79 -4.21 7.33
C LEU A 18 -2.15 -4.37 8.71
N SER A 19 -0.85 -4.65 8.77
CA SER A 19 -0.14 -4.81 10.05
C SER A 19 0.21 -3.49 10.73
N LYS A 20 0.01 -2.35 10.03
CA LYS A 20 0.22 -0.98 10.53
C LYS A 20 1.65 -0.70 11.02
N LEU A 21 2.64 -1.41 10.48
CA LEU A 21 4.05 -1.07 10.72
C LEU A 21 4.37 0.27 10.06
N ASN A 22 5.13 1.10 10.75
CA ASN A 22 5.61 2.35 10.18
C ASN A 22 6.80 2.12 9.23
N ILE A 23 7.11 3.11 8.39
CA ILE A 23 8.16 3.00 7.36
C ILE A 23 9.53 2.66 7.96
N ALA A 24 9.84 3.11 9.18
CA ALA A 24 11.12 2.79 9.82
C ALA A 24 11.19 1.31 10.27
N GLU A 25 10.10 0.77 10.80
CA GLU A 25 9.99 -0.66 11.16
C GLU A 25 10.10 -1.55 9.93
N ILE A 26 9.40 -1.21 8.85
CA ILE A 26 9.46 -1.94 7.58
C ILE A 26 10.85 -1.84 6.95
N SER A 27 11.46 -0.64 6.99
CA SER A 27 12.83 -0.42 6.50
C SER A 27 13.83 -1.34 7.19
N GLN A 28 13.71 -1.51 8.51
CA GLN A 28 14.53 -2.46 9.26
C GLN A 28 14.21 -3.92 8.91
N LYS A 29 12.93 -4.29 8.83
CA LYS A 29 12.48 -5.67 8.53
C LYS A 29 12.98 -6.19 7.18
N TYR A 30 12.95 -5.36 6.14
CA TYR A 30 13.35 -5.74 4.78
C TYR A 30 14.79 -5.34 4.43
N ASN A 31 15.51 -4.69 5.35
CA ASN A 31 16.84 -4.10 5.10
C ASN A 31 16.87 -3.21 3.85
N LEU A 32 15.84 -2.39 3.69
CA LEU A 32 15.67 -1.43 2.59
C LEU A 32 15.66 -0.01 3.14
N SER A 33 16.16 0.95 2.38
CA SER A 33 16.05 2.36 2.79
C SER A 33 14.58 2.79 2.86
N ARG A 34 14.27 3.78 3.69
CA ARG A 34 12.91 4.34 3.78
C ARG A 34 12.37 4.80 2.42
N TYR A 35 13.25 5.36 1.58
CA TYR A 35 12.91 5.73 0.21
C TYR A 35 12.46 4.51 -0.62
N LEU A 36 13.17 3.38 -0.52
CA LEU A 36 12.81 2.16 -1.23
C LEU A 36 11.51 1.54 -0.71
N ILE A 37 11.22 1.68 0.59
CA ILE A 37 9.92 1.26 1.15
C ILE A 37 8.78 2.11 0.58
N THR A 38 8.91 3.43 0.60
CA THR A 38 7.89 4.32 0.01
C THR A 38 7.70 4.02 -1.48
N LYS A 39 8.79 3.88 -2.23
CA LYS A 39 8.74 3.51 -3.65
C LYS A 39 8.08 2.14 -3.87
N ALA A 40 8.30 1.17 -3.00
CA ALA A 40 7.66 -0.13 -3.09
C ALA A 40 6.14 -0.05 -2.87
N LEU A 41 5.67 0.82 -1.97
CA LEU A 41 4.24 1.06 -1.78
C LEU A 41 3.63 1.70 -3.04
N ASP A 42 4.29 2.72 -3.60
CA ASP A 42 3.87 3.36 -4.85
C ASP A 42 3.82 2.34 -6.00
N ASP A 43 4.86 1.52 -6.15
CA ASP A 43 4.93 0.46 -7.16
C ASP A 43 3.81 -0.59 -6.99
N ALA A 44 3.47 -0.95 -5.75
CA ALA A 44 2.40 -1.90 -5.46
C ALA A 44 1.02 -1.35 -5.87
N GLU A 45 0.78 -0.05 -5.67
CA GLU A 45 -0.44 0.62 -6.11
C GLU A 45 -0.49 0.77 -7.64
N MET A 46 0.61 1.23 -8.25
CA MET A 46 0.69 1.40 -9.71
C MET A 46 0.49 0.09 -10.47
N ARG A 47 0.98 -1.03 -9.93
CA ARG A 47 0.81 -2.37 -10.53
C ARG A 47 -0.55 -3.01 -10.22
N GLY A 48 -1.38 -2.36 -9.40
CA GLY A 48 -2.69 -2.88 -9.00
C GLY A 48 -2.62 -4.05 -8.00
N ILE A 49 -1.47 -4.29 -7.38
CA ILE A 49 -1.29 -5.25 -6.28
C ILE A 49 -2.06 -4.74 -5.04
N VAL A 50 -2.04 -3.43 -4.83
CA VAL A 50 -2.84 -2.74 -3.81
C VAL A 50 -3.95 -1.94 -4.48
N LYS A 51 -5.16 -2.05 -3.94
CA LYS A 51 -6.30 -1.21 -4.31
C LYS A 51 -6.94 -0.61 -3.06
N ILE A 52 -6.82 0.70 -2.90
CA ILE A 52 -7.43 1.42 -1.79
C ILE A 52 -8.83 1.86 -2.21
N LYS A 53 -9.86 1.43 -1.46
CA LYS A 53 -11.25 1.86 -1.65
C LYS A 53 -11.71 2.65 -0.43
N ILE A 54 -11.99 3.93 -0.63
CA ILE A 54 -12.57 4.79 0.40
C ILE A 54 -14.08 4.84 0.16
N THR A 55 -14.86 4.43 1.15
CA THR A 55 -16.32 4.54 1.09
C THR A 55 -16.75 5.64 2.05
N GLN A 56 -17.33 6.71 1.52
CA GLN A 56 -17.98 7.75 2.30
C GLN A 56 -19.49 7.58 2.10
N GLY A 57 -20.25 7.55 3.20
CA GLY A 57 -21.70 7.47 3.13
C GLY A 57 -22.26 8.69 2.42
N ILE A 58 -22.65 8.53 1.15
CA ILE A 58 -23.53 9.49 0.50
C ILE A 58 -24.89 9.32 1.18
N LYS A 59 -25.41 10.36 1.84
CA LYS A 59 -26.84 10.37 2.20
C LYS A 59 -27.59 10.27 0.87
N ARG A 60 -28.03 9.06 0.54
CA ARG A 60 -28.72 8.73 -0.71
C ARG A 60 -29.93 9.65 -0.83
N ASN A 61 -29.91 10.55 -1.82
CA ASN A 61 -31.06 11.42 -2.07
C ASN A 61 -32.12 10.56 -2.77
N GLN A 62 -33.11 10.09 -2.02
CA GLN A 62 -34.17 9.20 -2.50
C GLN A 62 -35.13 9.86 -3.51
N VAL A 63 -34.94 11.15 -3.83
CA VAL A 63 -35.85 11.96 -4.65
C VAL A 63 -35.61 11.82 -6.16
N LEU A 64 -34.53 11.15 -6.59
CA LEU A 64 -34.13 11.07 -8.01
C LEU A 64 -34.16 9.64 -8.60
N GLU A 65 -34.86 8.69 -7.98
CA GLU A 65 -35.13 7.35 -8.54
C GLU A 65 -36.59 7.24 -9.00
#